data_AF-A0A371K3P6-F1
#
_entry.id   AF-A0A371K3P6-F1
#
_cell.length_a   1.000
_cell.length_b   1.000
_cell.length_c   1.000
_cell.angle_alpha   90.00
_cell.angle_beta   90.00
_cell.angle_gamma   90.00
#
_symmetry.space_group_name_H-M   'P 1'
#
loop_
_entity.id
_entity.type
_entity.pdbx_description
1 polymer ?
#
loop_
_entity_poly.entity_id
_entity_poly.type
_entity_poly.pdbx_seq_one_letter_code
_entity_poly.pdbx_strand_id
1 'polypeptide(L)'
;MVQRALLRASIFALGLILAPYQVAGAQEPLVDTYAAMLAEFSDRGITNEQRHDRLLEHYALASATLGKAGSASDEALRSAFSMSEAMLIAELGYSLPDAQRYVDDMSAVFKELARRGEATTEQRDAMMGAHLSVWQVEAAMRLATGKTRLKGNEIVALKRSGNFDPSIPAVVDVSGKDRVARVESFEPKKGPLVIVSAGCHIALKSAETISADPALSAALRRANVLWLSPASVTLSVATIAEWNARFPDARMHVAFDNSRWAGVDFARLPSFHFYLDGRLVTKINGWSSDGEATMKRIEQALKTIGVEVMPANGPTTIGGD
;
A
#
# COMPACT_ATOMS: atom_id res chain seq x y z
N MET A 1 26.13 -19.63 2.10
CA MET A 1 25.32 -20.31 3.13
C MET A 1 24.64 -19.27 4.03
N VAL A 2 23.69 -18.49 3.52
CA VAL A 2 22.60 -17.82 4.26
C VAL A 2 21.53 -17.53 3.22
N GLN A 3 20.58 -18.45 3.07
CA GLN A 3 19.42 -18.34 2.20
C GLN A 3 18.22 -18.61 3.11
N ARG A 4 17.62 -17.54 3.67
CA ARG A 4 16.33 -17.56 4.40
C ARG A 4 16.03 -16.15 4.94
N ALA A 5 15.34 -15.35 4.13
CA ALA A 5 14.54 -14.21 4.58
C ALA A 5 13.62 -13.76 3.41
N LEU A 6 12.76 -14.66 2.92
CA LEU A 6 11.67 -14.28 2.03
C LEU A 6 10.44 -14.01 2.91
N LEU A 7 10.27 -12.75 3.27
CA LEU A 7 9.14 -12.26 4.05
C LEU A 7 7.89 -12.16 3.14
N ARG A 8 6.81 -12.72 3.68
CA ARG A 8 5.48 -12.91 3.10
C ARG A 8 4.92 -11.66 2.41
N ALA A 9 4.83 -11.71 1.08
CA ALA A 9 3.87 -10.91 0.32
C ALA A 9 2.65 -11.80 0.04
N SER A 10 1.66 -11.73 0.92
CA SER A 10 0.36 -12.37 0.74
C SER A 10 -0.71 -11.54 1.43
N ILE A 11 -1.05 -10.40 0.84
CA ILE A 11 -2.40 -9.86 1.00
C ILE A 11 -3.19 -10.45 -0.17
N PHE A 12 -3.71 -11.66 0.06
CA PHE A 12 -4.84 -12.34 -0.62
C PHE A 12 -5.05 -13.78 -0.11
N ALA A 13 -4.38 -14.17 0.99
CA ALA A 13 -4.70 -15.39 1.73
C ALA A 13 -4.98 -15.03 3.19
N LEU A 14 -6.19 -14.52 3.45
CA LEU A 14 -6.82 -14.68 4.77
C LEU A 14 -7.16 -16.17 4.90
N GLY A 15 -6.13 -16.97 5.20
CA GLY A 15 -6.29 -18.36 5.57
C GLY A 15 -6.83 -18.43 6.99
N LEU A 16 -8.15 -18.60 7.08
CA LEU A 16 -8.89 -19.03 8.27
C LEU A 16 -8.15 -20.15 9.02
N ILE A 17 -7.82 -19.91 10.27
CA ILE A 17 -7.83 -20.95 11.30
C ILE A 17 -8.73 -20.44 12.42
N LEU A 18 -10.05 -20.57 12.23
CA LEU A 18 -11.00 -20.57 13.34
C LEU A 18 -11.00 -21.99 13.90
N ALA A 19 -10.33 -22.20 15.03
CA ALA A 19 -10.66 -23.34 15.87
C ALA A 19 -12.03 -23.06 16.51
N PRO A 20 -12.99 -24.00 16.50
CA PRO A 20 -14.30 -23.77 17.10
C PRO A 20 -14.15 -23.78 18.63
N TYR A 21 -14.04 -22.61 19.23
CA TYR A 21 -14.40 -22.44 20.64
C TYR A 21 -15.91 -22.20 20.71
N GLN A 22 -16.68 -23.28 20.79
CA GLN A 22 -18.08 -23.18 21.24
C GLN A 22 -18.06 -22.97 22.76
N VAL A 23 -18.16 -21.73 23.18
CA VAL A 23 -18.62 -21.40 24.53
C VAL A 23 -20.11 -21.09 24.41
N ALA A 24 -20.95 -21.85 25.12
CA ALA A 24 -22.37 -21.59 25.22
C ALA A 24 -22.60 -20.31 26.04
N GLY A 25 -22.54 -19.16 25.37
CA GLY A 25 -22.91 -17.83 25.83
C GLY A 25 -23.51 -17.08 24.65
N ALA A 26 -24.39 -16.11 24.89
CA ALA A 26 -25.03 -15.34 23.82
C ALA A 26 -23.95 -14.76 22.89
N GLN A 27 -23.92 -15.25 21.64
CA GLN A 27 -22.92 -14.87 20.65
C GLN A 27 -23.07 -13.37 20.37
N GLU A 28 -21.99 -12.60 20.54
CA GLU A 28 -22.07 -11.15 20.38
C GLU A 28 -22.25 -10.78 18.90
N PRO A 29 -23.26 -9.96 18.54
CA PRO A 29 -23.56 -9.63 17.13
C PRO A 29 -22.39 -9.09 16.31
N LEU A 30 -21.40 -8.46 16.94
CA LEU A 30 -20.22 -7.91 16.28
C LEU A 30 -19.25 -8.97 15.78
N VAL A 31 -19.14 -10.12 16.45
CA VAL A 31 -18.23 -11.20 16.05
C VAL A 31 -18.68 -11.80 14.72
N ASP A 32 -19.97 -12.09 14.60
CA ASP A 32 -20.57 -12.60 13.38
C ASP A 32 -20.51 -11.55 12.26
N THR A 33 -20.69 -10.27 12.60
CA THR A 33 -20.57 -9.15 11.64
C THR A 33 -19.14 -9.03 11.09
N TYR A 34 -18.11 -9.19 11.93
CA TYR A 34 -16.73 -9.17 11.46
C TYR A 34 -16.44 -10.34 10.51
N ALA A 35 -16.94 -11.54 10.82
CA ALA A 35 -16.81 -12.69 9.92
C ALA A 35 -17.47 -12.45 8.56
N ALA A 36 -18.67 -11.83 8.54
CA ALA A 36 -19.34 -11.42 7.30
C ALA A 36 -18.52 -10.38 6.52
N MET A 37 -17.98 -9.38 7.22
CA MET A 37 -17.09 -8.36 6.62
C MET A 37 -15.87 -8.98 5.94
N LEU A 38 -15.25 -10.01 6.54
CA LEU A 38 -14.14 -10.74 5.93
C LEU A 38 -14.54 -11.51 4.67
N ALA A 39 -15.78 -12.00 4.60
CA ALA A 39 -16.28 -12.70 3.42
C ALA A 39 -16.37 -11.77 2.20
N GLU A 40 -16.72 -10.49 2.39
CA GLU A 40 -16.80 -9.50 1.31
C GLU A 40 -15.46 -9.28 0.60
N PHE A 41 -14.33 -9.34 1.33
CA PHE A 41 -12.99 -9.28 0.72
C PHE A 41 -12.67 -10.44 -0.21
N SER A 42 -13.35 -11.58 -0.03
CA SER A 42 -13.15 -12.77 -0.84
C SER A 42 -14.07 -12.83 -2.05
N ASP A 43 -15.11 -11.99 -2.11
CA ASP A 43 -16.03 -11.93 -3.24
C ASP A 43 -15.38 -11.29 -4.47
N ARG A 44 -15.12 -12.14 -5.48
CA ARG A 44 -14.53 -11.75 -6.77
C ARG A 44 -15.58 -11.26 -7.77
N GLY A 45 -16.87 -11.42 -7.47
CA GLY A 45 -17.99 -11.03 -8.34
C GLY A 45 -18.36 -9.55 -8.26
N ILE A 46 -17.79 -8.81 -7.31
CA ILE A 46 -18.12 -7.41 -7.03
C ILE A 46 -16.94 -6.47 -7.27
N THR A 47 -17.25 -5.22 -7.63
CA THR A 47 -16.27 -4.14 -7.77
C THR A 47 -15.73 -3.70 -6.39
N ASN A 48 -14.64 -2.94 -6.38
CA ASN A 48 -14.11 -2.38 -5.12
C ASN A 48 -15.09 -1.39 -4.48
N GLU A 49 -15.85 -0.63 -5.29
CA GLU A 49 -16.91 0.29 -4.85
C GLU A 49 -18.05 -0.48 -4.19
N GLN A 50 -18.61 -1.49 -4.87
CA GLN A 50 -19.66 -2.34 -4.30
C GLN A 50 -19.21 -3.05 -3.01
N ARG A 51 -17.95 -3.48 -2.97
CA ARG A 51 -17.39 -4.08 -1.76
C ARG A 51 -17.30 -3.06 -0.63
N HIS A 52 -16.83 -1.85 -0.92
CA HIS A 52 -16.74 -0.77 0.08
C HIS A 52 -18.11 -0.42 0.67
N ASP A 53 -19.15 -0.31 -0.16
CA ASP A 53 -20.52 -0.06 0.32
C ASP A 53 -20.99 -1.14 1.30
N ARG A 54 -20.76 -2.42 0.99
CA ARG A 54 -21.11 -3.53 1.89
C ARG A 54 -20.27 -3.53 3.18
N LEU A 55 -18.98 -3.19 3.09
CA LEU A 55 -18.13 -3.05 4.27
C LEU A 55 -18.64 -1.93 5.18
N LEU A 56 -19.14 -0.81 4.63
CA LEU A 56 -19.75 0.28 5.39
C LEU A 56 -21.02 -0.16 6.12
N GLU A 57 -21.87 -0.97 5.49
CA GLU A 57 -23.07 -1.53 6.13
C GLU A 57 -22.72 -2.36 7.37
N HIS A 58 -21.73 -3.25 7.25
CA HIS A 58 -21.20 -4.00 8.40
C HIS A 58 -20.59 -3.06 9.45
N TYR A 59 -19.82 -2.06 9.01
CA TYR A 59 -19.11 -1.14 9.89
C TYR A 59 -20.04 -0.26 10.73
N ALA A 60 -21.28 -0.01 10.31
CA ALA A 60 -22.26 0.78 11.07
C ALA A 60 -22.48 0.24 12.50
N LEU A 61 -22.43 -1.09 12.68
CA LEU A 61 -22.53 -1.74 14.00
C LEU A 61 -21.30 -1.50 14.87
N ALA A 62 -20.10 -1.52 14.29
CA ALA A 62 -18.86 -1.17 14.98
C ALA A 62 -18.89 0.31 15.42
N SER A 63 -19.32 1.21 14.52
CA SER A 63 -19.45 2.65 14.82
C SER A 63 -20.36 2.92 16.03
N ALA A 64 -21.49 2.21 16.14
CA ALA A 64 -22.36 2.31 17.31
C ALA A 64 -21.68 1.88 18.62
N THR A 65 -20.78 0.89 18.54
CA THR A 65 -19.99 0.40 19.69
C THR A 65 -18.94 1.40 20.12
N LEU A 66 -18.29 2.10 19.18
CA LEU A 66 -17.35 3.18 19.46
C LEU A 66 -17.98 4.29 20.31
N GLY A 67 -19.22 4.67 19.98
CA GLY A 67 -19.97 5.67 20.76
C GLY A 67 -20.28 5.25 22.21
N LYS A 68 -20.09 3.97 22.55
CA LYS A 68 -20.36 3.38 23.88
C LYS A 68 -19.15 2.61 24.43
N ALA A 69 -17.94 2.91 23.98
CA ALA A 69 -16.74 2.14 24.27
C ALA A 69 -16.53 1.86 25.76
N GLY A 70 -16.80 2.84 26.64
CA GLY A 70 -16.65 2.70 28.09
C GLY A 70 -17.58 1.66 28.76
N SER A 71 -18.69 1.30 28.10
CA SER A 71 -19.68 0.32 28.58
C SER A 71 -19.74 -0.97 27.74
N ALA A 72 -19.06 -1.01 26.59
CA ALA A 72 -18.98 -2.19 25.75
C ALA A 72 -18.17 -3.30 26.43
N SER A 73 -18.46 -4.56 26.08
CA SER A 73 -17.64 -5.71 26.49
C SER A 73 -16.26 -5.68 25.81
N ASP A 74 -15.30 -6.42 26.35
CA ASP A 74 -13.97 -6.51 25.75
C ASP A 74 -14.00 -7.21 24.38
N GLU A 75 -14.91 -8.17 24.20
CA GLU A 75 -15.12 -8.87 22.93
C GLU A 75 -15.68 -7.95 21.83
N ALA A 76 -16.69 -7.13 22.16
CA ALA A 76 -17.22 -6.11 21.27
C ALA A 76 -16.14 -5.08 20.88
N LEU A 77 -15.30 -4.67 21.84
CA LEU A 77 -14.18 -3.77 21.56
C LEU A 77 -13.15 -4.43 20.63
N ARG A 78 -12.75 -5.69 20.86
CA ARG A 78 -11.83 -6.42 19.95
C ARG A 78 -12.39 -6.54 18.53
N SER A 79 -13.69 -6.78 18.39
CA SER A 79 -14.37 -6.84 17.10
C SER A 79 -14.41 -5.46 16.42
N ALA A 80 -14.76 -4.40 17.14
CA ALA A 80 -14.76 -3.03 16.62
C ALA A 80 -13.36 -2.56 16.18
N PHE A 81 -12.29 -2.95 16.91
CA PHE A 81 -10.91 -2.72 16.49
C PHE A 81 -10.62 -3.38 15.14
N SER A 82 -10.93 -4.68 15.02
CA SER A 82 -10.65 -5.48 13.82
C SER A 82 -11.45 -5.00 12.60
N MET A 83 -12.70 -4.58 12.81
CA MET A 83 -13.52 -3.97 11.76
C MET A 83 -12.98 -2.61 11.31
N SER A 84 -12.47 -1.80 12.23
CA SER A 84 -11.84 -0.51 11.89
C SER A 84 -10.53 -0.71 11.13
N GLU A 85 -9.73 -1.71 11.50
CA GLU A 85 -8.55 -2.11 10.74
C GLU A 85 -8.91 -2.58 9.31
N ALA A 86 -9.96 -3.40 9.18
CA ALA A 86 -10.42 -3.85 7.88
C ALA A 86 -10.92 -2.70 6.99
N MET A 87 -11.62 -1.71 7.56
CA MET A 87 -11.99 -0.49 6.84
C MET A 87 -10.76 0.31 6.43
N LEU A 88 -9.77 0.50 7.31
CA LEU A 88 -8.53 1.19 6.96
C LEU A 88 -7.81 0.50 5.79
N ILE A 89 -7.74 -0.83 5.79
CA ILE A 89 -7.15 -1.61 4.69
C ILE A 89 -7.92 -1.38 3.39
N ALA A 90 -9.25 -1.35 3.44
CA ALA A 90 -10.09 -1.08 2.28
C ALA A 90 -9.87 0.35 1.75
N GLU A 91 -9.87 1.37 2.62
CA GLU A 91 -9.64 2.76 2.24
C GLU A 91 -8.29 2.94 1.53
N LEU A 92 -7.23 2.40 2.12
CA LEU A 92 -5.89 2.48 1.54
C LEU A 92 -5.81 1.72 0.22
N GLY A 93 -6.38 0.52 0.14
CA GLY A 93 -6.33 -0.30 -1.06
C GLY A 93 -7.16 0.26 -2.22
N TYR A 94 -8.30 0.90 -1.93
CA TYR A 94 -9.21 1.45 -2.93
C TYR A 94 -8.99 2.93 -3.22
N SER A 95 -7.97 3.53 -2.62
CA SER A 95 -7.63 4.95 -2.80
C SER A 95 -8.79 5.88 -2.38
N LEU A 96 -9.43 5.59 -1.26
CA LEU A 96 -10.55 6.35 -0.71
C LEU A 96 -10.07 7.33 0.39
N PRO A 97 -10.79 8.43 0.64
CA PRO A 97 -10.27 9.56 1.42
C PRO A 97 -10.39 9.42 2.94
N ASP A 98 -11.04 8.37 3.47
CA ASP A 98 -11.44 8.31 4.88
C ASP A 98 -10.46 7.50 5.76
N ALA A 99 -9.26 7.16 5.26
CA ALA A 99 -8.28 6.39 6.02
C ALA A 99 -8.00 6.95 7.44
N GLN A 100 -7.92 8.29 7.58
CA GLN A 100 -7.68 8.93 8.89
C GLN A 100 -8.78 8.64 9.91
N ARG A 101 -10.05 8.60 9.47
CA ARG A 101 -11.19 8.29 10.34
C ARG A 101 -11.03 6.92 10.99
N TYR A 102 -10.67 5.90 10.21
CA TYR A 102 -10.53 4.54 10.73
C TYR A 102 -9.30 4.37 11.62
N VAL A 103 -8.24 5.16 11.40
CA VAL A 103 -7.11 5.25 12.35
C VAL A 103 -7.56 5.85 13.68
N ASP A 104 -8.41 6.87 13.67
CA ASP A 104 -8.95 7.49 14.87
C ASP A 104 -9.89 6.54 15.63
N ASP A 105 -10.73 5.81 14.90
CA ASP A 105 -11.62 4.77 15.45
C ASP A 105 -10.82 3.62 16.09
N MET A 106 -9.80 3.10 15.40
CA MET A 106 -8.86 2.12 15.96
C MET A 106 -8.18 2.66 17.23
N SER A 107 -7.75 3.93 17.21
CA SER A 107 -7.08 4.58 18.35
C SER A 107 -7.99 4.69 19.57
N ALA A 108 -9.28 4.99 19.37
CA ALA A 108 -10.26 5.09 20.45
C ALA A 108 -10.47 3.73 21.13
N VAL A 109 -10.65 2.67 20.36
CA VAL A 109 -10.81 1.30 20.87
C VAL A 109 -9.56 0.81 21.57
N PHE A 110 -8.39 1.02 20.94
CA PHE A 110 -7.12 0.58 21.50
C PHE A 110 -6.84 1.24 22.85
N LYS A 111 -7.13 2.54 23.00
CA LYS A 111 -7.00 3.25 24.29
C LYS A 111 -7.87 2.63 25.38
N GLU A 112 -9.11 2.25 25.06
CA GLU A 112 -10.00 1.63 26.03
C GLU A 112 -9.56 0.22 26.41
N LEU A 113 -9.19 -0.62 25.43
CA LEU A 113 -8.61 -1.94 25.68
C LEU A 113 -7.33 -1.83 26.54
N ALA A 114 -6.46 -0.86 26.26
CA ALA A 114 -5.24 -0.64 27.02
C ALA A 114 -5.53 -0.18 28.45
N ARG A 115 -6.54 0.70 28.65
CA ARG A 115 -6.99 1.15 29.98
C ARG A 115 -7.49 -0.02 30.83
N ARG A 116 -8.12 -1.02 30.20
CA ARG A 116 -8.60 -2.25 30.86
C ARG A 116 -7.53 -3.32 31.09
N GLY A 117 -6.33 -3.14 30.52
CA GLY A 117 -5.27 -4.17 30.55
C GLY A 117 -5.46 -5.30 29.52
N GLU A 118 -6.37 -5.11 28.56
CA GLU A 118 -6.80 -6.13 27.59
C GLU A 118 -6.16 -5.98 26.20
N ALA A 119 -5.47 -4.87 25.93
CA ALA A 119 -4.81 -4.63 24.65
C ALA A 119 -3.66 -5.63 24.40
N THR A 120 -3.70 -6.33 23.27
CA THR A 120 -2.66 -7.32 22.91
C THR A 120 -1.44 -6.67 22.23
N THR A 121 -0.38 -7.46 22.05
CA THR A 121 0.80 -7.02 21.29
C THR A 121 0.47 -6.86 19.81
N GLU A 122 -0.36 -7.74 19.26
CA GLU A 122 -0.82 -7.70 17.87
C GLU A 122 -1.63 -6.44 17.59
N GLN A 123 -2.55 -6.06 18.48
CA GLN A 123 -3.32 -4.82 18.35
C GLN A 123 -2.43 -3.58 18.44
N ARG A 124 -1.38 -3.63 19.27
CA ARG A 124 -0.38 -2.56 19.35
C ARG A 124 0.43 -2.42 18.07
N ASP A 125 0.88 -3.55 17.49
CA ASP A 125 1.59 -3.57 16.22
C ASP A 125 0.69 -3.09 15.07
N ALA A 126 -0.58 -3.51 15.04
CA ALA A 126 -1.58 -3.04 14.07
C ALA A 126 -1.81 -1.53 14.19
N MET A 127 -1.95 -1.00 15.41
CA MET A 127 -2.12 0.44 15.65
C MET A 127 -0.88 1.24 15.23
N MET A 128 0.32 0.70 15.44
CA MET A 128 1.56 1.31 14.97
C MET A 128 1.61 1.36 13.43
N GLY A 129 1.22 0.27 12.76
CA GLY A 129 1.09 0.23 11.30
C GLY A 129 0.04 1.21 10.76
N ALA A 130 -1.11 1.31 11.43
CA ALA A 130 -2.19 2.22 11.09
C ALA A 130 -1.74 3.69 11.17
N HIS A 131 -1.06 4.09 12.25
CA HIS A 131 -0.49 5.44 12.35
C HIS A 131 0.56 5.73 11.26
N LEU A 132 1.42 4.76 10.93
CA LEU A 132 2.40 4.93 9.86
C LEU A 132 1.75 5.06 8.47
N SER A 133 0.64 4.35 8.22
CA SER A 133 -0.07 4.44 6.94
C SER A 133 -0.68 5.81 6.65
N VAL A 134 -0.88 6.64 7.68
CA VAL A 134 -1.31 8.04 7.56
C VAL A 134 -0.22 9.03 8.04
N TRP A 135 1.03 8.57 8.11
CA TRP A 135 2.21 9.35 8.46
C TRP A 135 2.16 10.06 9.83
N GLN A 136 1.40 9.53 10.79
CA GLN A 136 1.39 9.96 12.19
C GLN A 136 2.58 9.35 12.97
N VAL A 137 3.79 9.70 12.53
CA VAL A 137 5.05 9.12 13.02
C VAL A 137 5.21 9.17 14.54
N GLU A 138 4.92 10.31 15.17
CA GLU A 138 5.04 10.45 16.63
C GLU A 138 4.10 9.51 17.39
N ALA A 139 2.89 9.29 16.88
CA ALA A 139 1.92 8.39 17.49
C ALA A 139 2.36 6.93 17.36
N ALA A 140 2.88 6.53 16.19
CA ALA A 140 3.48 5.22 15.98
C ALA A 140 4.66 4.98 16.92
N MET A 141 5.56 5.96 17.07
CA MET A 141 6.73 5.85 17.95
C MET A 141 6.39 5.70 19.43
N ARG A 142 5.26 6.26 19.90
CA ARG A 142 4.77 6.03 21.28
C ARG A 142 4.35 4.57 21.53
N LEU A 143 4.04 3.82 20.47
CA LEU A 143 3.65 2.41 20.56
C LEU A 143 4.85 1.46 20.44
N ALA A 144 5.99 1.94 19.94
CA ALA A 144 7.24 1.19 19.81
C ALA A 144 7.84 0.88 21.20
N THR A 145 7.45 -0.26 21.77
CA THR A 145 8.01 -0.80 23.03
C THR A 145 8.86 -2.03 22.72
N GLY A 146 9.80 -2.41 23.61
CA GLY A 146 10.95 -3.28 23.30
C GLY A 146 10.74 -4.67 22.68
N LYS A 147 9.49 -5.11 22.44
CA LYS A 147 9.11 -6.35 21.76
C LYS A 147 8.25 -6.15 20.48
N THR A 148 8.03 -4.93 20.00
CA THR A 148 7.22 -4.72 18.78
C THR A 148 7.91 -5.29 17.54
N ARG A 149 7.11 -5.81 16.61
CA ARG A 149 7.61 -6.45 15.39
C ARG A 149 8.26 -5.46 14.40
N LEU A 150 7.97 -4.16 14.54
CA LEU A 150 8.56 -3.11 13.68
C LEU A 150 9.90 -2.57 14.20
N LYS A 151 10.47 -3.14 15.27
CA LYS A 151 11.78 -2.75 15.78
C LYS A 151 12.83 -2.79 14.66
N GLY A 152 13.47 -1.65 14.38
CA GLY A 152 14.46 -1.50 13.29
C GLY A 152 13.91 -1.01 11.93
N ASN A 153 12.59 -0.88 11.79
CA ASN A 153 11.89 -0.28 10.64
C ASN A 153 11.28 1.10 10.96
N GLU A 154 11.76 1.74 12.04
CA GLU A 154 11.19 2.98 12.54
C GLU A 154 11.45 4.14 11.58
N ILE A 155 10.39 4.79 11.13
CA ILE A 155 10.44 6.18 10.69
C ILE A 155 10.43 7.02 11.96
N VAL A 156 11.47 7.80 12.19
CA VAL A 156 11.61 8.57 13.45
C VAL A 156 11.11 10.00 13.32
N ALA A 157 11.00 10.51 12.10
CA ALA A 157 10.43 11.82 11.82
C ALA A 157 9.88 11.90 10.39
N LEU A 158 8.90 12.79 10.20
CA LEU A 158 8.39 13.19 8.91
C LEU A 158 8.80 14.65 8.64
N LYS A 159 9.48 14.90 7.52
CA LYS A 159 9.83 16.26 7.07
C LYS A 159 9.09 16.56 5.78
N ARG A 160 8.34 17.66 5.76
CA ARG A 160 7.65 18.15 4.56
C ARG A 160 8.53 19.17 3.85
N SER A 161 8.53 19.16 2.52
CA SER A 161 9.14 20.24 1.75
C SER A 161 8.45 21.58 2.06
N GLY A 162 9.17 22.69 1.87
CA GLY A 162 8.63 24.03 2.17
C GLY A 162 7.42 24.44 1.32
N ASN A 163 7.22 23.79 0.18
CA ASN A 163 6.12 23.97 -0.76
C ASN A 163 5.11 22.81 -0.73
N PHE A 164 5.11 21.99 0.32
CA PHE A 164 4.19 20.86 0.41
C PHE A 164 2.74 21.32 0.45
N ASP A 165 1.95 20.83 -0.50
CA ASP A 165 0.50 20.98 -0.59
C ASP A 165 -0.17 19.60 -0.39
N PRO A 166 -0.96 19.40 0.68
CA PRO A 166 -1.65 18.14 0.95
C PRO A 166 -2.87 17.89 0.04
N SER A 167 -3.29 18.86 -0.77
CA SER A 167 -4.46 18.72 -1.65
C SER A 167 -4.14 18.02 -2.96
N ILE A 168 -2.85 17.90 -3.32
CA ILE A 168 -2.35 17.29 -4.55
C ILE A 168 -1.57 15.99 -4.26
N PRO A 169 -1.27 15.15 -5.27
CA PRO A 169 -0.41 13.99 -5.09
C PRO A 169 0.91 14.36 -4.43
N ALA A 170 1.42 13.48 -3.57
CA ALA A 170 2.73 13.65 -2.96
C ALA A 170 3.40 12.29 -2.80
N VAL A 171 4.72 12.29 -2.89
CA VAL A 171 5.58 11.14 -2.68
C VAL A 171 6.30 11.28 -1.35
N VAL A 172 6.59 10.14 -0.73
CA VAL A 172 7.42 10.04 0.46
C VAL A 172 8.67 9.24 0.14
N ASP A 173 9.81 9.90 0.29
CA ASP A 173 11.12 9.25 0.27
C ASP A 173 11.49 8.77 1.66
N VAL A 174 11.65 7.45 1.80
CA VAL A 174 12.07 6.77 3.04
C VAL A 174 13.48 6.17 2.92
N SER A 175 14.23 6.50 1.86
CA SER A 175 15.54 5.92 1.54
C SER A 175 16.71 6.50 2.36
N GLY A 176 16.45 7.44 3.25
CA GLY A 176 17.46 8.08 4.10
C GLY A 176 17.97 7.16 5.21
N LYS A 177 19.30 7.08 5.38
CA LYS A 177 19.95 6.39 6.52
C LYS A 177 19.57 7.02 7.87
N ASP A 178 19.09 8.25 7.86
CA ASP A 178 18.65 9.01 9.03
C ASP A 178 17.25 8.61 9.53
N ARG A 179 16.59 7.63 8.88
CA ARG A 179 15.24 7.17 9.24
C ARG A 179 14.18 8.28 9.20
N VAL A 180 14.46 9.33 8.41
CA VAL A 180 13.54 10.46 8.21
C VAL A 180 12.81 10.28 6.89
N ALA A 181 11.48 10.25 6.97
CA ALA A 181 10.62 10.28 5.80
C ALA A 181 10.52 11.72 5.28
N ARG A 182 10.76 11.94 3.99
CA ARG A 182 10.66 13.25 3.34
C ARG A 182 9.48 13.27 2.39
N VAL A 183 8.58 14.22 2.58
CA VAL A 183 7.38 14.39 1.76
C VAL A 183 7.60 15.52 0.77
N GLU A 184 7.29 15.25 -0.49
CA GLU A 184 7.36 16.21 -1.59
C GLU A 184 6.07 16.12 -2.41
N SER A 185 5.45 17.28 -2.67
CA SER A 185 4.32 17.35 -3.58
C SER A 185 4.76 16.98 -5.00
N PHE A 186 3.94 16.18 -5.67
CA PHE A 186 4.18 15.67 -7.00
C PHE A 186 3.27 16.38 -8.00
N GLU A 187 3.88 17.26 -8.78
CA GLU A 187 3.23 17.92 -9.92
C GLU A 187 3.79 17.31 -11.21
N PRO A 188 2.99 16.53 -11.96
CA PRO A 188 3.46 15.96 -13.21
C PRO A 188 3.75 17.08 -14.22
N LYS A 189 4.95 17.07 -14.79
CA LYS A 189 5.29 17.94 -15.91
C LYS A 189 4.46 17.56 -17.14
N LYS A 190 4.28 18.51 -18.07
CA LYS A 190 3.75 18.20 -19.41
C LYS A 190 4.62 17.13 -20.08
N GLY A 191 3.98 16.27 -20.87
CA GLY A 191 4.61 15.13 -21.55
C GLY A 191 4.23 13.76 -20.97
N PRO A 192 4.97 12.70 -21.35
CA PRO A 192 4.71 11.34 -20.93
C PRO A 192 5.09 11.11 -19.47
N LEU A 193 4.23 10.39 -18.75
CA LEU A 193 4.46 9.92 -17.38
C LEU A 193 3.99 8.47 -17.26
N VAL A 194 4.79 7.61 -16.63
CA VAL A 194 4.37 6.26 -16.24
C VAL A 194 4.41 6.15 -14.72
N ILE A 195 3.28 5.81 -14.10
CA ILE A 195 3.23 5.47 -12.67
C ILE A 195 3.11 3.96 -12.53
N VAL A 196 4.06 3.35 -11.82
CA VAL A 196 4.06 1.92 -11.53
C VAL A 196 3.72 1.71 -10.07
N SER A 197 2.53 1.18 -9.78
CA SER A 197 2.18 0.73 -8.44
C SER A 197 2.95 -0.56 -8.14
N ALA A 198 3.78 -0.55 -7.10
CA ALA A 198 4.70 -1.62 -6.74
C ALA A 198 4.62 -1.97 -5.24
N GLY A 199 5.59 -2.72 -4.72
CA GLY A 199 5.65 -3.08 -3.29
C GLY A 199 5.23 -4.52 -2.95
N CYS A 200 5.01 -5.38 -3.95
CA CYS A 200 4.78 -6.81 -3.75
C CYS A 200 5.87 -7.67 -4.44
N HIS A 201 5.93 -8.96 -4.12
CA HIS A 201 6.91 -9.89 -4.72
C HIS A 201 6.75 -10.02 -6.25
N ILE A 202 5.53 -9.91 -6.78
CA ILE A 202 5.30 -9.91 -8.23
C ILE A 202 5.82 -8.62 -8.86
N ALA A 203 5.65 -7.48 -8.19
CA ALA A 203 6.22 -6.21 -8.63
C ALA A 203 7.76 -6.26 -8.65
N LEU A 204 8.38 -6.92 -7.67
CA LEU A 204 9.83 -7.17 -7.67
C LEU A 204 10.26 -7.94 -8.94
N LYS A 205 9.58 -9.03 -9.29
CA LYS A 205 9.85 -9.79 -10.52
C LYS A 205 9.70 -8.92 -11.77
N SER A 206 8.71 -8.03 -11.81
CA SER A 206 8.53 -7.10 -12.93
C SER A 206 9.69 -6.11 -13.04
N ALA A 207 10.17 -5.55 -11.93
CA ALA A 207 11.29 -4.62 -11.92
C ALA A 207 12.61 -5.31 -12.33
N GLU A 208 12.84 -6.55 -11.89
CA GLU A 208 13.98 -7.36 -12.33
C GLU A 208 13.95 -7.57 -13.85
N THR A 209 12.80 -7.95 -14.39
CA THR A 209 12.64 -8.23 -15.82
C THR A 209 12.80 -6.97 -16.67
N ILE A 210 12.17 -5.86 -16.27
CA ILE A 210 12.29 -4.57 -16.96
C ILE A 210 13.72 -4.04 -16.88
N SER A 211 14.39 -4.18 -15.74
CA SER A 211 15.77 -3.71 -15.58
C SER A 211 16.77 -4.52 -16.41
N ALA A 212 16.45 -5.78 -16.70
CA ALA A 212 17.25 -6.64 -17.58
C ALA A 212 17.08 -6.31 -19.07
N ASP A 213 16.10 -5.47 -19.45
CA ASP A 213 15.91 -4.97 -20.80
C ASP A 213 16.35 -3.49 -20.89
N PRO A 214 17.56 -3.21 -21.43
CA PRO A 214 18.07 -1.85 -21.49
C PRO A 214 17.23 -0.92 -22.38
N ALA A 215 16.61 -1.45 -23.43
CA ALA A 215 15.81 -0.67 -24.38
C ALA A 215 14.52 -0.20 -23.70
N LEU A 216 13.80 -1.12 -23.05
CA LEU A 216 12.58 -0.77 -22.32
C LEU A 216 12.87 0.11 -21.10
N SER A 217 13.92 -0.21 -20.34
CA SER A 217 14.35 0.60 -19.19
C SER A 217 14.65 2.04 -19.60
N ALA A 218 15.35 2.24 -20.72
CA ALA A 218 15.62 3.57 -21.26
C ALA A 218 14.34 4.29 -21.73
N ALA A 219 13.39 3.58 -22.34
CA ALA A 219 12.11 4.16 -22.74
C ALA A 219 11.27 4.61 -21.53
N LEU A 220 11.19 3.81 -20.47
CA LEU A 220 10.51 4.18 -19.24
C LEU A 220 11.14 5.41 -18.56
N ARG A 221 12.47 5.53 -18.59
CA ARG A 221 13.16 6.76 -18.12
C ARG A 221 12.76 7.99 -18.94
N ARG A 222 12.70 7.89 -20.27
CA ARG A 222 12.21 8.98 -21.14
C ARG A 222 10.74 9.32 -20.87
N ALA A 223 9.96 8.33 -20.43
CA ALA A 223 8.58 8.49 -20.01
C ALA A 223 8.41 8.93 -18.55
N ASN A 224 9.46 9.46 -17.91
CA ASN A 224 9.45 9.95 -16.52
C ASN A 224 8.86 8.93 -15.52
N VAL A 225 9.23 7.65 -15.63
CA VAL A 225 8.67 6.60 -14.78
C VAL A 225 8.82 6.88 -13.28
N LEU A 226 7.74 6.74 -12.53
CA LEU A 226 7.68 6.80 -11.08
C LEU A 226 7.24 5.45 -10.51
N TRP A 227 8.09 4.82 -9.70
CA TRP A 227 7.74 3.61 -8.97
C TRP A 227 7.19 3.99 -7.60
N LEU A 228 5.98 3.52 -7.29
CA LEU A 228 5.22 3.98 -6.15
C LEU A 228 4.64 2.79 -5.38
N SER A 229 5.02 2.65 -4.11
CA SER A 229 4.28 1.81 -3.17
C SER A 229 3.05 2.56 -2.68
N PRO A 230 1.90 1.91 -2.48
CA PRO A 230 0.83 2.52 -1.70
C PRO A 230 1.31 2.81 -0.28
N ALA A 231 0.73 3.84 0.35
CA ALA A 231 0.66 3.88 1.80
C ALA A 231 -0.10 2.65 2.29
N SER A 232 0.44 1.93 3.28
CA SER A 232 -0.17 0.70 3.79
C SER A 232 0.14 0.50 5.27
N VAL A 233 -0.72 -0.26 5.95
CA VAL A 233 -0.50 -0.69 7.35
C VAL A 233 0.71 -1.62 7.51
N THR A 234 1.21 -2.17 6.40
CA THR A 234 2.37 -3.09 6.35
C THR A 234 3.63 -2.43 5.78
N LEU A 235 3.67 -1.09 5.69
CA LEU A 235 4.80 -0.35 5.15
C LEU A 235 6.11 -0.77 5.83
N SER A 236 7.09 -1.19 5.02
CA SER A 236 8.40 -1.64 5.48
C SER A 236 9.49 -0.75 4.90
N VAL A 237 10.07 0.12 5.74
CA VAL A 237 11.18 1.01 5.34
C VAL A 237 12.37 0.20 4.85
N ALA A 238 12.72 -0.91 5.50
CA ALA A 238 13.80 -1.79 5.06
C ALA A 238 13.55 -2.34 3.66
N THR A 239 12.32 -2.75 3.34
CA THR A 239 11.99 -3.28 2.01
C THR A 239 12.12 -2.21 0.93
N ILE A 240 11.72 -0.97 1.20
CA ILE A 240 11.92 0.15 0.27
C ILE A 240 13.41 0.48 0.12
N ALA A 241 14.18 0.47 1.20
CA ALA A 241 15.62 0.70 1.16
C ALA A 241 16.37 -0.39 0.36
N GLU A 242 16.03 -1.66 0.58
CA GLU A 242 16.56 -2.79 -0.19
C GLU A 242 16.22 -2.68 -1.68
N TRP A 243 14.97 -2.32 -2.00
CA TRP A 243 14.58 -2.05 -3.38
C TRP A 243 15.42 -0.94 -4.00
N ASN A 244 15.54 0.20 -3.33
CA ASN A 244 16.24 1.37 -3.85
C ASN A 244 17.75 1.16 -4.01
N ALA A 245 18.34 0.30 -3.16
CA ALA A 245 19.72 -0.15 -3.34
C ALA A 245 19.89 -1.07 -4.56
N ARG A 246 18.87 -1.91 -4.84
CA ARG A 246 18.90 -2.86 -5.96
C ARG A 246 18.57 -2.22 -7.30
N PHE A 247 17.69 -1.23 -7.34
CA PHE A 247 17.20 -0.59 -8.56
C PHE A 247 17.40 0.94 -8.51
N PRO A 248 18.64 1.44 -8.66
CA PRO A 248 18.93 2.87 -8.57
C PRO A 248 18.24 3.71 -9.65
N ASP A 249 17.94 3.12 -10.82
CA ASP A 249 17.22 3.77 -11.92
C ASP A 249 15.70 3.60 -11.86
N ALA A 250 15.20 2.83 -10.88
CA ALA A 250 13.79 2.54 -10.66
C ALA A 250 13.48 2.62 -9.16
N ARG A 251 13.91 3.74 -8.55
CA ARG A 251 13.69 4.00 -7.13
C ARG A 251 12.21 4.06 -6.81
N MET A 252 11.81 3.32 -5.79
CA MET A 252 10.48 3.32 -5.23
C MET A 252 10.32 4.42 -4.18
N HIS A 253 9.24 5.16 -4.34
CA HIS A 253 8.69 6.09 -3.36
C HIS A 253 7.42 5.49 -2.75
N VAL A 254 6.90 6.10 -1.68
CA VAL A 254 5.60 5.73 -1.11
C VAL A 254 4.60 6.85 -1.41
N ALA A 255 3.37 6.54 -1.76
CA ALA A 255 2.32 7.55 -1.85
C ALA A 255 2.08 8.17 -0.47
N PHE A 256 1.98 9.50 -0.38
CA PHE A 256 1.63 10.15 0.88
C PHE A 256 0.17 9.88 1.27
N ASP A 257 -0.73 10.05 0.30
CA ASP A 257 -2.16 9.77 0.41
C ASP A 257 -2.59 9.09 -0.90
N ASN A 258 -3.03 7.84 -0.82
CA ASN A 258 -3.40 7.03 -1.99
C ASN A 258 -4.55 7.68 -2.78
N SER A 259 -5.48 8.35 -2.09
CA SER A 259 -6.67 8.97 -2.71
C SER A 259 -6.36 10.16 -3.62
N ARG A 260 -5.19 10.77 -3.46
CA ARG A 260 -4.74 11.90 -4.30
C ARG A 260 -4.29 11.47 -5.69
N TRP A 261 -3.93 10.19 -5.86
CA TRP A 261 -3.40 9.67 -7.12
C TRP A 261 -4.53 9.23 -8.07
N ALA A 262 -5.20 10.20 -8.69
CA ALA A 262 -6.34 9.95 -9.57
C ALA A 262 -6.04 8.92 -10.68
N GLY A 263 -6.86 7.86 -10.72
CA GLY A 263 -6.77 6.80 -11.72
C GLY A 263 -5.72 5.72 -11.44
N VAL A 264 -4.93 5.84 -10.37
CA VAL A 264 -3.96 4.83 -9.96
C VAL A 264 -4.64 3.73 -9.13
N ASP A 265 -4.55 2.48 -9.61
CA ASP A 265 -5.05 1.28 -8.93
C ASP A 265 -3.97 0.74 -7.97
N PHE A 266 -4.15 1.01 -6.67
CA PHE A 266 -3.29 0.45 -5.62
C PHE A 266 -3.79 -0.92 -5.10
N ALA A 267 -5.00 -1.35 -5.46
CA ALA A 267 -5.55 -2.65 -5.06
C ALA A 267 -4.90 -3.81 -5.83
N ARG A 268 -4.28 -3.54 -6.98
CA ARG A 268 -3.66 -4.54 -7.85
C ARG A 268 -2.21 -4.19 -8.15
N LEU A 269 -1.30 -5.06 -7.72
CA LEU A 269 0.14 -4.86 -7.85
C LEU A 269 0.79 -6.04 -8.62
N PRO A 270 1.73 -5.78 -9.55
CA PRO A 270 2.04 -4.47 -10.10
C PRO A 270 0.91 -3.96 -10.99
N SER A 271 0.81 -2.65 -11.14
CA SER A 271 -0.02 -2.01 -12.17
C SER A 271 0.74 -0.83 -12.77
N PHE A 272 0.55 -0.60 -14.06
CA PHE A 272 1.24 0.42 -14.85
C PHE A 272 0.20 1.37 -15.41
N HIS A 273 0.36 2.67 -15.13
CA HIS A 273 -0.55 3.72 -15.53
C HIS A 273 0.18 4.71 -16.42
N PHE A 274 -0.30 4.89 -17.64
CA PHE A 274 0.37 5.67 -18.68
C PHE A 274 -0.41 6.97 -18.88
N TYR A 275 0.26 8.08 -18.63
CA TYR A 275 -0.30 9.42 -18.72
C TYR A 275 0.38 10.21 -19.84
N LEU A 276 -0.39 11.09 -20.47
CA LEU A 276 0.11 12.13 -21.37
C LEU A 276 -0.54 13.45 -20.97
N ASP A 277 0.28 14.45 -20.64
CA ASP A 277 -0.18 15.79 -20.23
C ASP A 277 -1.20 15.75 -19.08
N GLY A 278 -0.95 14.91 -18.09
CA GLY A 278 -1.80 14.75 -16.89
C GLY A 278 -3.04 13.89 -17.11
N ARG A 279 -3.34 13.43 -18.33
CA ARG A 279 -4.48 12.55 -18.62
C ARG A 279 -4.05 11.09 -18.67
N LEU A 280 -4.75 10.23 -17.94
CA LEU A 280 -4.58 8.78 -18.04
C LEU A 280 -5.02 8.30 -19.44
N VAL A 281 -4.09 7.70 -20.18
CA VAL A 281 -4.30 7.18 -21.54
C VAL A 281 -4.65 5.70 -21.51
N THR A 282 -3.89 4.90 -20.75
CA THR A 282 -4.13 3.46 -20.61
C THR A 282 -3.53 2.93 -19.32
N LYS A 283 -3.95 1.72 -18.91
CA LYS A 283 -3.38 1.00 -17.77
C LYS A 283 -3.21 -0.49 -18.04
N ILE A 284 -2.23 -1.08 -17.38
CA ILE A 284 -1.92 -2.51 -17.42
C ILE A 284 -1.91 -3.02 -16.00
N ASN A 285 -2.76 -4.00 -15.70
CA ASN A 285 -2.84 -4.62 -14.38
C ASN A 285 -2.18 -6.00 -14.39
N GLY A 286 -1.40 -6.27 -13.35
CA GLY A 286 -0.73 -7.54 -13.11
C GLY A 286 0.55 -7.72 -13.93
N TRP A 287 1.14 -8.89 -13.73
CA TRP A 287 2.32 -9.36 -14.45
C TRP A 287 2.06 -10.77 -14.95
N SER A 288 2.31 -11.02 -16.23
CA SER A 288 2.19 -12.37 -16.82
C SER A 288 3.22 -13.31 -16.22
N SER A 289 2.91 -14.61 -16.21
CA SER A 289 3.80 -15.65 -15.65
C SER A 289 5.18 -15.65 -16.33
N ASP A 290 5.20 -15.43 -17.64
CA ASP A 290 6.37 -15.34 -18.52
C ASP A 290 7.01 -13.93 -18.59
N GLY A 291 6.33 -12.90 -18.12
CA GLY A 291 6.72 -11.49 -18.28
C GLY A 291 6.62 -10.94 -19.71
N GLU A 292 6.94 -11.73 -20.74
CA GLU A 292 7.03 -11.29 -22.14
C GLU A 292 5.74 -10.66 -22.66
N ALA A 293 4.59 -11.28 -22.38
CA ALA A 293 3.29 -10.74 -22.80
C ALA A 293 3.02 -9.36 -22.16
N THR A 294 3.47 -9.14 -20.93
CA THR A 294 3.30 -7.85 -20.24
C THR A 294 4.27 -6.81 -20.77
N MET A 295 5.52 -7.19 -21.04
CA MET A 295 6.54 -6.32 -21.66
C MET A 295 6.04 -5.75 -23.00
N LYS A 296 5.53 -6.60 -23.90
CA LYS A 296 4.97 -6.17 -25.19
C LYS A 296 3.80 -5.18 -25.03
N ARG A 297 2.96 -5.39 -24.01
CA ARG A 297 1.86 -4.46 -23.70
C ARG A 297 2.39 -3.12 -23.18
N ILE A 298 3.45 -3.12 -22.37
CA ILE A 298 4.11 -1.89 -21.90
C ILE A 298 4.70 -1.14 -23.09
N GLU A 299 5.39 -1.82 -24.02
CA GLU A 299 5.91 -1.19 -25.24
C GLU A 299 4.80 -0.55 -26.07
N GLN A 300 3.68 -1.25 -26.27
CA GLN A 300 2.52 -0.71 -26.97
C GLN A 300 1.94 0.51 -26.25
N ALA A 301 1.82 0.46 -24.92
CA ALA A 301 1.32 1.57 -24.12
C ALA A 301 2.26 2.79 -24.16
N LEU A 302 3.58 2.58 -24.12
CA LEU A 302 4.57 3.65 -24.29
C LEU A 302 4.37 4.40 -25.63
N LYS A 303 4.14 3.66 -26.73
CA LYS A 303 3.85 4.28 -28.03
C LYS A 303 2.61 5.18 -27.99
N THR A 304 1.57 4.79 -27.25
CA THR A 304 0.35 5.61 -27.13
C THR A 304 0.54 6.93 -26.40
N ILE A 305 1.61 7.07 -25.61
CA ILE A 305 2.01 8.33 -24.96
C ILE A 305 3.20 9.00 -25.64
N GLY A 306 3.53 8.59 -26.88
CA GLY A 306 4.57 9.21 -27.70
C GLY A 306 6.00 8.78 -27.35
N VAL A 307 6.19 7.64 -26.69
CA VAL A 307 7.51 7.11 -26.33
C VAL A 307 7.78 5.80 -27.07
N GLU A 308 8.81 5.79 -27.91
CA GLU A 308 9.23 4.58 -28.61
C GLU A 308 10.29 3.81 -27.82
N VAL A 309 10.23 2.48 -27.91
CA VAL A 309 11.29 1.59 -27.43
C VAL A 309 12.27 1.37 -28.59
N MET A 310 13.45 1.98 -28.47
CA MET A 310 14.50 1.86 -29.47
C MET A 310 15.41 0.68 -29.12
N PRO A 311 15.81 -0.17 -30.08
CA PRO A 311 16.76 -1.23 -29.81
C PRO A 311 18.07 -0.64 -29.28
N ALA A 312 18.65 -1.28 -28.27
CA ALA A 312 19.93 -0.87 -27.69
C ALA A 312 21.03 -1.10 -28.74
N ASN A 313 21.36 -0.05 -29.52
CA ASN A 313 22.42 0.02 -30.53
C ASN A 313 22.57 -1.24 -31.41
N GLY A 314 21.98 -1.21 -32.61
CA GLY A 314 22.46 -2.04 -33.72
C GLY A 314 23.94 -1.75 -34.02
N PRO A 315 24.68 -2.69 -34.63
CA PRO A 315 26.13 -2.58 -34.78
C PRO A 315 26.49 -1.27 -35.47
N THR A 316 27.44 -0.54 -34.87
CA THR A 316 28.15 0.55 -35.52
C THR A 316 28.68 0.02 -36.84
N THR A 317 28.03 0.33 -37.96
CA THR A 317 28.65 0.20 -39.26
C THR A 317 29.82 1.17 -39.26
N ILE A 318 31.00 0.64 -38.94
CA ILE A 318 32.26 1.27 -39.30
C ILE A 318 32.23 1.28 -40.83
N GLY A 319 31.91 2.45 -41.41
CA GLY A 319 32.18 2.72 -42.80
C GLY A 319 33.68 2.54 -42.99
N GLY A 320 34.06 1.46 -43.67
CA GLY A 320 35.37 1.34 -44.26
C GLY A 320 35.38 2.21 -45.50
N ASP A 321 36.22 3.24 -45.45
CA ASP A 321 36.77 3.92 -46.63
C ASP A 321 37.57 2.93 -47.50
#